data_AF-A0A3A8GID5-F1
#
_entry.id   AF-A0A3A8GID5-F1
#
_cell.length_a   1.000
_cell.length_b   1.000
_cell.length_c   1.000
_cell.angle_alpha   90.00
_cell.angle_beta   90.00
_cell.angle_gamma   90.00
#
_symmetry.space_group_name_H-M   'P 1'
#
loop_
_entity.id
_entity.type
_entity.pdbx_description
1 polymer ?
#
loop_
_entity_poly.entity_id
_entity_poly.type
_entity_poly.pdbx_seq_one_letter_code
_entity_poly.pdbx_strand_id
1 'polypeptide(L)'
;MKDEQVEKLEKLAEEVADDFIITTCAAINTDIHTKQGRGDKGFLYSISKTQANVLASIERVLAFKNGKIPPISATAATQEKYEKQLIEKAEKEAEALKARHC
;
A
#
# COMPACT_ATOMS: atom_id res chain seq x y z
N MET A 1 -7.83 12.01 -1.65
CA MET A 1 -7.05 12.23 -0.41
C MET A 1 -6.70 13.70 -0.32
N LYS A 2 -7.04 14.33 0.82
CA LYS A 2 -6.68 15.73 1.13
C LYS A 2 -5.20 15.79 1.57
N ASP A 3 -4.56 16.94 1.43
CA ASP A 3 -3.12 17.09 1.71
C ASP A 3 -2.77 16.76 3.17
N GLU A 4 -3.62 17.15 4.12
CA GLU A 4 -3.46 16.77 5.55
C GLU A 4 -3.47 15.25 5.78
N GLN A 5 -4.16 14.47 4.94
CA GLN A 5 -4.18 13.01 5.03
C GLN A 5 -2.91 12.39 4.43
N VAL A 6 -2.32 13.06 3.43
CA VAL A 6 -1.02 12.67 2.85
C VAL A 6 0.06 12.86 3.90
N GLU A 7 0.11 14.03 4.54
CA GLU A 7 1.10 14.33 5.58
C GLU A 7 1.00 13.35 6.76
N LYS A 8 -0.22 12.97 7.18
CA LYS A 8 -0.42 11.95 8.22
C LYS A 8 0.09 10.58 7.81
N LEU A 9 -0.06 10.19 6.54
CA LEU A 9 0.45 8.92 6.03
C LEU A 9 1.98 8.92 5.90
N GLU A 10 2.58 10.05 5.52
CA GLU A 10 4.03 10.20 5.47
C GLU A 10 4.65 10.09 6.87
N LYS A 11 4.07 10.76 7.87
CA LYS A 11 4.49 10.60 9.28
C LYS A 11 4.33 9.17 9.79
N LEU A 12 3.20 8.54 9.46
CA LEU A 12 2.98 7.13 9.83
C LEU A 12 4.00 6.20 9.15
N ALA A 13 4.39 6.47 7.91
CA ALA A 13 5.42 5.70 7.22
C ALA A 13 6.77 5.83 7.94
N GLU A 14 7.12 7.04 8.39
CA GLU A 14 8.35 7.30 9.15
C GLU A 14 8.34 6.56 10.50
N GLU A 15 7.26 6.65 11.27
CA GLU A 15 7.11 5.93 12.55
C GLU A 15 7.22 4.41 12.37
N VAL A 16 6.55 3.85 11.37
CA VAL A 16 6.61 2.40 11.07
C VAL A 16 8.01 1.99 10.60
N ALA A 17 8.72 2.86 9.88
CA ALA A 17 10.10 2.59 9.46
C ALA A 17 11.06 2.57 10.66
N ASP A 18 10.91 3.51 11.60
CA ASP A 18 11.70 3.53 12.84
C ASP A 18 11.46 2.27 13.68
N ASP A 19 10.19 1.91 13.90
CA ASP A 19 9.80 0.69 14.61
C ASP A 19 10.35 -0.57 13.94
N PHE A 20 10.33 -0.62 12.60
CA PHE A 20 10.91 -1.70 11.82
C PHE A 20 12.42 -1.84 12.06
N ILE A 21 13.15 -0.73 12.05
CA ILE A 21 14.60 -0.71 12.29
C ILE A 21 14.88 -1.22 13.71
N ILE A 22 14.21 -0.66 14.72
CA ILE A 22 14.40 -1.02 16.13
C ILE A 22 14.15 -2.52 16.34
N THR A 23 13.01 -3.01 15.86
CA THR A 23 12.61 -4.42 16.02
C THR A 23 13.60 -5.35 15.32
N THR A 24 14.05 -4.98 14.12
CA THR A 24 15.00 -5.79 13.34
C THR A 24 16.38 -5.81 14.00
N CYS A 25 16.85 -4.68 14.54
CA CYS A 25 18.08 -4.61 15.32
C CYS A 25 18.00 -5.48 16.58
N ALA A 26 16.88 -5.45 17.30
CA ALA A 26 16.64 -6.33 18.44
C ALA A 26 16.70 -7.81 18.04
N ALA A 27 16.06 -8.19 16.93
CA ALA A 27 16.09 -9.55 16.40
C ALA A 27 17.53 -10.00 16.06
N ILE A 28 18.30 -9.15 15.38
CA ILE A 28 19.70 -9.43 15.02
C ILE A 28 20.53 -9.71 16.27
N ASN A 29 20.37 -8.88 17.30
CA ASN A 29 21.12 -8.95 18.55
C ASN A 29 20.61 -10.03 19.53
N THR A 30 19.50 -10.71 19.22
CA THR A 30 18.96 -11.78 20.07
C THR A 30 19.79 -13.05 19.92
N ASP A 31 20.21 -13.62 21.06
CA ASP A 31 20.92 -14.89 21.15
C ASP A 31 20.08 -16.05 20.59
N ILE A 32 20.74 -16.98 19.90
CA ILE A 32 20.11 -18.17 19.31
C ILE A 32 20.66 -19.48 19.85
N HIS A 33 21.59 -19.44 20.80
CA HIS A 33 22.17 -20.63 21.38
C HIS A 33 21.21 -21.34 22.33
N THR A 34 20.21 -20.64 22.86
CA THR A 34 19.12 -21.22 23.67
C THR A 34 17.83 -21.42 22.87
N LYS A 35 17.00 -22.37 23.29
CA LYS A 35 15.66 -22.59 22.71
C LYS A 35 14.78 -21.33 22.85
N GLN A 36 14.84 -20.67 24.01
CA GLN A 36 14.11 -19.43 24.26
C GLN A 36 14.55 -18.33 23.29
N GLY A 37 15.86 -18.09 23.17
CA GLY A 37 16.40 -17.06 22.29
C GLY A 37 16.06 -17.27 20.80
N ARG A 38 16.01 -18.52 20.33
CA ARG A 38 15.48 -18.84 18.98
C ARG A 38 14.01 -18.45 18.82
N GLY A 39 13.20 -18.71 19.85
CA GLY A 39 11.80 -18.33 19.90
C GLY A 39 11.62 -16.81 19.85
N ASP A 40 12.35 -16.10 20.70
CA ASP A 40 12.30 -14.63 20.79
C ASP A 40 12.76 -14.00 19.47
N LYS A 41 13.85 -14.49 18.87
CA LYS A 41 14.34 -14.02 17.57
C LYS A 41 13.32 -14.25 16.46
N GLY A 42 12.70 -15.43 16.43
CA GLY A 42 11.64 -15.75 15.48
C GLY A 42 10.43 -14.83 15.63
N PHE A 43 10.03 -14.55 16.86
CA PHE A 43 8.94 -13.63 17.17
C PHE A 43 9.25 -12.20 16.71
N LEU A 44 10.43 -11.67 17.03
CA LEU A 44 10.84 -10.32 16.61
C LEU A 44 10.86 -10.18 15.08
N TYR A 45 11.42 -11.16 14.35
CA TYR A 45 11.37 -11.13 12.89
C TYR A 45 9.95 -11.20 12.31
N SER A 46 9.01 -11.86 12.99
CA SER A 46 7.61 -11.87 12.57
C SER A 46 6.96 -10.48 12.68
N ILE A 47 7.33 -9.70 13.70
CA ILE A 47 6.90 -8.31 13.88
C ILE A 47 7.52 -7.44 12.79
N SER A 48 8.84 -7.52 12.59
CA SER A 48 9.54 -6.79 11.52
C SER A 48 8.93 -7.04 10.14
N LYS A 49 8.59 -8.30 9.83
CA LYS A 49 7.93 -8.65 8.57
C LYS A 49 6.55 -7.97 8.43
N THR A 50 5.80 -7.88 9.52
CA THR A 50 4.50 -7.21 9.53
C THR A 50 4.65 -5.71 9.31
N GLN A 51 5.60 -5.07 9.99
CA GLN A 51 5.92 -3.65 9.81
C GLN A 51 6.34 -3.34 8.36
N ALA A 52 7.18 -4.18 7.74
CA ALA A 52 7.58 -4.02 6.34
C ALA A 52 6.37 -4.08 5.37
N ASN A 53 5.40 -4.97 5.62
CA ASN A 53 4.19 -5.05 4.80
C ASN A 53 3.29 -3.81 4.95
N VAL A 54 3.21 -3.25 6.16
CA VAL A 54 2.48 -2.01 6.42
C VAL A 54 3.14 -0.85 5.68
N LEU A 55 4.47 -0.72 5.79
CA LEU A 55 5.24 0.32 5.08
C LEU A 55 5.01 0.25 3.56
N ALA A 56 5.15 -0.94 2.96
CA ALA A 56 4.90 -1.15 1.54
C ALA A 56 3.46 -0.79 1.11
N SER A 57 2.49 -0.99 2.01
CA SER A 57 1.09 -0.61 1.76
C SER A 57 0.90 0.91 1.79
N ILE A 58 1.53 1.60 2.74
CA ILE A 58 1.49 3.07 2.85
C ILE A 58 2.16 3.70 1.62
N GLU A 59 3.35 3.25 1.25
CA GLU A 59 4.06 3.73 0.07
C GLU A 59 3.24 3.56 -1.21
N ARG A 60 2.55 2.42 -1.35
CA ARG A 60 1.66 2.17 -2.49
C ARG A 60 0.51 3.17 -2.54
N VAL A 61 -0.12 3.48 -1.40
CA VAL A 61 -1.21 4.47 -1.33
C VAL A 61 -0.71 5.88 -1.66
N LEU A 62 0.46 6.27 -1.14
CA LEU A 62 1.10 7.54 -1.47
C LEU A 62 1.46 7.63 -2.97
N ALA A 63 1.99 6.53 -3.54
CA ALA A 63 2.32 6.45 -4.96
C ALA A 63 1.08 6.57 -5.87
N PHE A 64 -0.06 5.99 -5.47
CA PHE A 64 -1.34 6.17 -6.16
C PHE A 64 -1.77 7.63 -6.17
N LYS A 65 -1.70 8.30 -5.02
CA LYS A 65 -2.12 9.69 -4.89
C LYS A 65 -1.21 10.64 -5.68
N ASN A 66 0.09 10.39 -5.68
CA ASN A 66 1.07 11.20 -6.39
C ASN A 66 1.14 10.89 -7.89
N GLY A 67 0.25 10.04 -8.41
CA GLY A 67 0.19 9.69 -9.84
C GLY A 67 1.39 8.87 -10.33
N LYS A 68 2.24 8.37 -9.42
CA LYS A 68 3.41 7.54 -9.77
C LYS A 68 3.00 6.14 -10.21
N ILE A 69 1.89 5.62 -9.67
CA ILE A 69 1.35 4.29 -9.99
C ILE A 69 -0.18 4.42 -10.15
N PRO A 70 -0.82 3.79 -11.15
CA PRO A 70 -2.28 3.80 -11.27
C PRO A 70 -2.95 3.04 -10.11
N PRO A 71 -4.10 3.50 -9.59
CA PRO A 71 -4.84 2.83 -8.54
C PRO A 71 -5.51 1.58 -9.10
N ILE A 72 -4.78 0.46 -8.99
CA ILE A 72 -5.21 -0.90 -9.27
C ILE A 72 -5.53 -1.13 -10.76
N SER A 73 -4.46 -1.37 -11.48
CA SER A 73 -4.27 -2.76 -11.88
C SER A 73 -2.79 -3.05 -12.15
N ALA A 74 -2.39 -4.29 -11.88
CA ALA A 74 -0.99 -4.71 -11.75
C ALA A 74 -0.11 -4.48 -12.99
N THR A 75 -0.66 -4.00 -14.11
CA THR A 75 0.04 -3.69 -15.36
C THR A 75 -0.66 -2.56 -16.11
N ALA A 76 0.07 -1.79 -16.92
CA ALA A 76 -0.49 -0.74 -17.78
C ALA A 76 -1.63 -1.26 -18.70
N ALA A 77 -1.51 -2.51 -19.18
CA ALA A 77 -2.52 -3.15 -20.02
C ALA A 77 -3.86 -3.37 -19.31
N THR A 78 -3.83 -3.63 -18.00
CA THR A 78 -5.07 -3.81 -17.24
C THR A 78 -5.70 -2.45 -16.90
N GLN A 79 -4.86 -1.41 -16.78
CA GLN A 79 -5.31 -0.04 -16.52
C GLN A 79 -6.02 0.52 -17.77
N GLU A 80 -5.41 0.34 -18.93
CA GLU A 80 -5.98 0.73 -20.22
C GLU A 80 -7.31 -0.01 -20.49
N LYS A 81 -7.42 -1.28 -20.11
CA LYS A 81 -8.67 -2.05 -20.24
C LYS A 81 -9.76 -1.51 -19.32
N TYR A 82 -9.42 -1.10 -18.11
CA TYR A 82 -10.37 -0.52 -17.16
C TYR A 82 -10.84 0.87 -17.62
N GLU A 83 -9.93 1.70 -18.12
CA GLU A 83 -10.24 3.02 -18.68
C GLU A 83 -11.15 2.92 -19.90
N LYS A 84 -10.90 1.96 -20.80
CA LYS A 84 -11.82 1.67 -21.93
C LYS A 84 -13.21 1.27 -21.45
N GLN A 85 -13.33 0.44 -20.41
CA GLN A 85 -14.63 0.07 -19.84
C GLN A 85 -15.37 1.25 -19.21
N LEU A 86 -14.67 2.21 -18.62
CA LEU A 86 -15.28 3.43 -18.07
C LEU A 86 -15.81 4.34 -19.19
N ILE A 87 -15.06 4.49 -20.28
CA ILE A 87 -15.48 5.27 -21.45
C ILE A 87 -16.72 4.63 -22.09
N GLU A 88 -16.71 3.32 -22.33
CA GLU A 88 -17.88 2.61 -22.90
C GLU A 88 -19.13 2.73 -22.03
N LYS A 89 -18.98 2.72 -20.69
CA LYS A 89 -20.10 2.95 -19.77
C LYS A 89 -20.62 4.38 -19.85
N ALA A 90 -19.71 5.36 -19.85
CA ALA A 90 -20.08 6.77 -19.95
C ALA A 90 -20.79 7.08 -21.29
N GLU A 91 -20.35 6.48 -22.39
CA GLU A 91 -21.00 6.60 -23.70
C GLU A 91 -22.40 5.99 -23.71
N LYS A 92 -22.57 4.79 -23.16
CA LYS A 92 -23.89 4.15 -23.03
C LYS A 92 -24.85 4.92 -22.14
N GLU A 93 -24.36 5.47 -21.04
CA GLU A 93 -25.16 6.33 -20.16
C GLU A 93 -25.54 7.65 -20.84
N ALA A 94 -24.62 8.26 -21.58
CA ALA A 94 -24.88 9.46 -22.36
C ALA A 94 -25.89 9.21 -23.49
N GLU A 95 -25.82 8.07 -24.16
CA GLU A 95 -26.77 7.66 -25.19
C GLU A 95 -28.15 7.36 -24.61
N ALA A 96 -28.21 6.68 -23.45
CA ALA A 96 -29.46 6.48 -22.72
C ALA A 96 -30.09 7.77 -22.20
N LEU A 97 -29.28 8.75 -21.79
CA LEU A 97 -29.73 10.10 -21.41
C LEU A 97 -30.26 10.88 -22.61
N LYS A 98 -29.57 10.83 -23.76
CA LYS A 98 -30.05 11.43 -25.00
C LYS A 98 -31.37 10.81 -25.46
N ALA A 99 -31.52 9.49 -25.38
CA ALA A 99 -32.76 8.79 -25.71
C ALA A 99 -33.91 9.05 -24.72
N ARG A 100 -33.63 9.57 -23.51
CA ARG A 100 -34.65 9.99 -22.53
C ARG A 100 -35.02 11.47 -22.62
N HIS A 101 -34.19 12.29 -23.25
CA HIS A 101 -34.36 13.75 -23.34
C HIS A 101 -34.53 14.28 -24.78
N CYS A 102 -34.62 13.39 -25.78
CA CYS A 102 -35.18 13.61 -27.11
C CYS A 102 -36.50 12.84 -27.23
#